data_AF-A0A1M3BL65-F1
#
_entry.id   AF-A0A1M3BL65-F1
#
_cell.length_a   1.000
_cell.length_b   1.000
_cell.length_c   1.000
_cell.angle_alpha   90.00
_cell.angle_beta   90.00
_cell.angle_gamma   90.00
#
_symmetry.space_group_name_H-M   'P 1'
#
loop_
_entity.id
_entity.type
_entity.pdbx_description
1 polymer ?
#
loop_
_entity_poly.entity_id
_entity_poly.type
_entity_poly.pdbx_seq_one_letter_code
_entity_poly.pdbx_strand_id
1 'polypeptide(L)'
;MERARDELRASGETLRRREGEALLDELTPRERTVAQLVAQGRTNRDVAAQLFVSVRTVEFHLRNVFAKLDISSRIELMSFSEALEDEARESA
;
A
#
# COMPACT_ATOMS: atom_id res chain seq x y z
N MET A 1 4.40 -26.41 -23.00
CA MET A 1 3.14 -26.05 -22.32
C MET A 1 3.35 -25.27 -21.02
N GLU A 2 4.58 -25.08 -20.53
CA GLU A 2 4.84 -24.44 -19.23
C GLU A 2 5.05 -22.91 -19.32
N ARG A 3 5.52 -22.37 -20.46
CA ARG A 3 5.79 -20.93 -20.64
C ARG A 3 4.54 -20.03 -20.73
N ALA A 4 3.40 -20.59 -21.13
CA ALA A 4 2.16 -19.82 -21.29
C ALA A 4 1.49 -19.46 -19.94
N ARG A 5 1.91 -20.09 -18.83
CA ARG A 5 1.40 -19.78 -17.49
C ARG A 5 2.18 -18.64 -16.82
N ASP A 6 3.47 -18.51 -17.12
CA ASP A 6 4.31 -17.46 -16.52
C ASP A 6 4.01 -16.08 -17.11
N GLU A 7 3.70 -15.99 -18.42
CA GLU A 7 3.34 -14.71 -19.05
C GLU A 7 1.99 -14.15 -18.54
N LEU A 8 1.02 -15.02 -18.21
CA LEU A 8 -0.26 -14.61 -17.61
C LEU A 8 -0.11 -14.06 -16.19
N ARG A 9 0.87 -14.57 -15.41
CA ARG A 9 1.20 -14.01 -14.09
C ARG A 9 1.87 -12.65 -14.21
N ALA A 10 2.89 -12.53 -15.07
CA ALA A 10 3.62 -11.28 -15.26
C ALA A 10 2.71 -10.13 -15.75
N SER A 11 1.76 -10.44 -16.64
CA SER A 11 0.79 -9.44 -17.12
C SER A 11 -0.25 -9.07 -16.06
N GLY A 12 -0.70 -10.03 -15.23
CA GLY A 12 -1.63 -9.77 -14.13
C GLY A 12 -1.01 -9.02 -12.94
N GLU A 13 0.27 -9.23 -12.70
CA GLU A 13 1.06 -8.54 -11.68
C GLU A 13 1.33 -7.07 -12.06
N THR A 14 1.63 -6.82 -13.35
CA THR A 14 1.75 -5.46 -13.89
C THR A 14 0.43 -4.69 -13.84
N LEU A 15 -0.70 -5.35 -14.09
CA LEU A 15 -2.03 -4.74 -13.98
C LEU A 15 -2.39 -4.40 -12.53
N ARG A 16 -2.18 -5.32 -11.58
CA ARG A 16 -2.39 -5.05 -10.15
C ARG A 16 -1.49 -3.93 -9.63
N ARG A 17 -0.25 -3.84 -10.11
CA ARG A 17 0.68 -2.75 -9.78
C ARG A 17 0.11 -1.39 -10.18
N ARG A 18 -0.34 -1.25 -11.43
CA ARG A 18 -0.94 -0.01 -11.95
C ARG A 18 -2.24 0.37 -11.23
N GLU A 19 -3.07 -0.62 -10.88
CA GLU A 19 -4.27 -0.39 -10.07
C GLU A 19 -3.90 0.10 -8.66
N GLY A 20 -2.86 -0.48 -8.05
CA GLY A 20 -2.35 -0.04 -6.76
C GLY A 20 -1.82 1.40 -6.77
N GLU A 21 -1.05 1.77 -7.79
CA GLU A 21 -0.57 3.15 -7.97
C GLU A 21 -1.71 4.16 -8.16
N ALA A 22 -2.69 3.84 -9.02
CA ALA A 22 -3.83 4.71 -9.26
C ALA A 22 -4.68 4.92 -8.00
N LEU A 23 -4.89 3.87 -7.20
CA LEU A 23 -5.65 3.97 -5.95
C LEU A 23 -4.90 4.78 -4.87
N LEU A 24 -3.56 4.76 -4.89
CA LEU A 24 -2.75 5.60 -4.00
C LEU A 24 -2.77 7.09 -4.39
N ASP A 25 -3.12 7.43 -5.63
CA ASP A 25 -3.34 8.81 -6.09
C ASP A 25 -4.67 9.41 -5.59
N GLU A 26 -5.62 8.59 -5.17
CA GLU A 26 -6.86 9.06 -4.51
C GLU A 26 -6.67 9.41 -3.02
N LEU A 27 -5.53 9.02 -2.45
CA LEU A 27 -5.19 9.34 -1.07
C LEU A 27 -4.68 10.78 -0.94
N THR A 28 -5.12 11.47 0.10
CA THR A 28 -4.50 12.74 0.49
C THR A 28 -3.04 12.51 0.88
N PRO A 29 -2.18 13.55 0.85
CA PRO A 29 -0.77 13.42 1.24
C PRO A 29 -0.59 12.81 2.64
N ARG A 30 -1.50 13.14 3.56
CA ARG A 30 -1.46 12.61 4.94
C ARG A 30 -1.86 11.14 5.01
N GLU A 31 -2.91 10.76 4.29
CA GLU A 31 -3.34 9.36 4.18
C GLU A 31 -2.26 8.49 3.53
N ARG A 32 -1.63 8.97 2.45
CA ARG A 32 -0.51 8.28 1.79
C ARG A 32 0.65 8.03 2.74
N THR A 33 1.05 9.04 3.50
CA THR A 33 2.14 8.90 4.50
C THR A 33 1.81 7.83 5.54
N VAL A 34 0.58 7.84 6.08
CA VAL A 34 0.13 6.85 7.06
C VAL A 34 0.09 5.45 6.44
N ALA A 35 -0.49 5.32 5.25
CA ALA A 35 -0.60 4.07 4.51
C ALA A 35 0.78 3.45 4.26
N GLN A 36 1.74 4.23 3.77
CA GLN A 36 3.12 3.77 3.51
C GLN A 36 3.80 3.21 4.76
N LEU A 37 3.77 3.95 5.87
CA LEU A 37 4.41 3.49 7.10
C LEU A 37 3.76 2.21 7.65
N VAL A 38 2.44 2.11 7.55
CA VAL A 38 1.70 0.92 7.98
C VAL A 38 1.99 -0.28 7.07
N ALA A 39 2.09 -0.05 5.77
CA ALA A 39 2.42 -1.08 4.80
C ALA A 39 3.86 -1.61 4.97
N GLN A 40 4.79 -0.77 5.46
CA GLN A 40 6.13 -1.18 5.93
C GLN A 40 6.14 -1.96 7.26
N GLY A 41 4.98 -2.33 7.81
CA GLY A 41 4.88 -3.10 9.05
C GLY A 41 4.91 -2.27 10.35
N ARG A 42 4.90 -0.93 10.29
CA ARG A 42 4.91 -0.09 11.52
C ARG A 42 3.59 -0.12 12.26
N THR A 43 3.60 -0.29 13.59
CA THR A 43 2.36 -0.27 14.37
C THR A 43 1.73 1.12 14.38
N ASN A 44 0.43 1.24 14.65
CA ASN A 44 -0.23 2.55 14.75
C ASN A 44 0.43 3.46 15.80
N ARG A 45 1.03 2.87 16.85
CA ARG A 45 1.77 3.60 17.88
C ARG A 45 3.08 4.17 17.33
N ASP A 46 3.83 3.38 16.55
CA ASP A 46 5.07 3.84 15.94
C ASP A 46 4.81 4.96 14.93
N VAL A 47 3.78 4.79 14.10
CA VAL A 47 3.34 5.80 13.13
C VAL A 47 2.90 7.08 13.85
N ALA A 48 2.13 6.96 14.93
CA ALA A 48 1.70 8.10 15.74
C ALA A 48 2.91 8.85 16.33
N ALA A 49 3.89 8.13 16.86
CA ALA A 49 5.12 8.71 17.41
C ALA A 49 5.95 9.42 16.33
N GLN A 50 6.14 8.79 15.17
CA GLN A 50 6.91 9.35 14.06
C GLN A 50 6.25 10.58 13.45
N LEU A 51 4.91 10.59 13.39
CA LEU A 51 4.13 11.66 12.77
C LEU A 51 3.66 12.73 13.75
N PHE A 52 4.05 12.62 15.03
CA PHE A 52 3.66 13.49 16.14
C PHE A 52 2.15 13.71 16.26
N VAL A 53 1.38 12.62 16.16
CA VAL A 53 -0.09 12.63 16.29
C VAL A 53 -0.56 11.56 17.28
N SER A 54 -1.85 11.57 17.60
CA SER A 54 -2.44 10.50 18.43
C SER A 54 -2.61 9.21 17.63
N VAL A 55 -2.60 8.06 18.32
CA VAL A 55 -2.95 6.75 17.72
C VAL A 55 -4.34 6.80 17.08
N ARG A 56 -5.30 7.48 17.72
CA ARG A 56 -6.66 7.67 17.19
C ARG A 56 -6.67 8.43 15.86
N THR A 57 -5.75 9.38 15.68
CA THR A 57 -5.58 10.10 14.41
C THR A 57 -5.09 9.16 13.31
N VAL A 58 -4.16 8.26 13.63
CA VAL A 58 -3.68 7.23 12.69
C VAL A 58 -4.82 6.29 12.31
N GLU A 59 -5.61 5.81 13.28
CA GLU A 59 -6.79 4.96 13.03
C GLU A 59 -7.84 5.65 12.17
N PHE A 60 -8.05 6.96 12.36
CA PHE A 60 -8.93 7.76 11.51
C PHE A 60 -8.44 7.78 10.06
N HIS A 61 -7.16 8.08 9.85
CA HIS A 61 -6.58 8.06 8.50
C HIS A 61 -6.66 6.67 7.85
N LEU A 62 -6.37 5.60 8.61
CA LEU A 62 -6.46 4.24 8.08
C LEU A 62 -7.87 3.85 7.68
N ARG A 63 -8.89 4.28 8.42
CA ARG A 63 -10.29 4.04 8.03
C ARG A 63 -10.63 4.69 6.69
N ASN A 64 -10.17 5.93 6.48
CA ASN A 64 -10.40 6.62 5.21
C ASN A 64 -9.60 5.97 4.07
N VAL A 65 -8.35 5.56 4.33
CA VAL A 65 -7.52 4.82 3.38
C VAL A 65 -8.24 3.52 2.98
N PHE A 66 -8.69 2.73 3.94
CA PHE A 66 -9.38 1.48 3.68
C PHE A 66 -10.66 1.67 2.86
N ALA A 67 -11.45 2.70 3.17
CA ALA A 67 -12.64 3.02 2.41
C ALA A 67 -12.34 3.49 0.97
N LYS A 68 -11.24 4.22 0.76
CA LYS A 68 -10.82 4.71 -0.56
C LYS A 68 -10.22 3.61 -1.43
N LEU A 69 -9.43 2.72 -0.83
CA LEU A 69 -8.78 1.61 -1.52
C LEU A 69 -9.70 0.37 -1.66
N ASP A 70 -10.91 0.42 -1.10
CA ASP A 70 -11.86 -0.70 -1.00
C ASP A 70 -11.24 -1.97 -0.37
N ILE A 71 -10.47 -1.79 0.70
CA ILE A 71 -9.81 -2.87 1.44
C ILE A 71 -10.32 -2.96 2.86
N SER A 72 -10.20 -4.15 3.44
CA SER A 72 -10.68 -4.43 4.79
C SER A 72 -9.58 -4.64 5.82
N SER A 73 -8.34 -4.87 5.35
CA SER A 73 -7.27 -5.34 6.23
C SER A 73 -5.94 -4.65 6.00
N ARG A 74 -5.15 -4.64 7.08
CA ARG A 74 -3.75 -4.21 7.06
C ARG A 74 -2.89 -5.08 6.14
N ILE A 75 -3.20 -6.38 6.03
CA ILE A 75 -2.48 -7.30 5.16
C ILE A 75 -2.74 -6.95 3.70
N GLU A 76 -4.00 -6.67 3.34
CA GLU A 76 -4.32 -6.16 2.00
C GLU A 76 -3.54 -4.87 1.72
N LEU A 77 -3.52 -3.92 2.66
CA LEU A 77 -2.73 -2.69 2.51
C LEU A 77 -1.23 -2.95 2.26
N MET A 78 -0.66 -3.98 2.87
CA MET A 78 0.74 -4.39 2.64
C MET A 78 0.94 -4.90 1.21
N SER A 79 0.03 -5.72 0.70
CA SER A 79 0.06 -6.23 -0.68
C SER A 79 0.01 -5.12 -1.74
N PHE A 80 -0.64 -3.98 -1.44
CA PHE A 80 -0.62 -2.80 -2.31
C PHE A 80 0.73 -2.08 -2.31
N SER A 81 1.50 -2.17 -1.23
CA SER A 81 2.81 -1.50 -1.11
C SER A 81 4.00 -2.30 -1.63
N GLU A 82 3.92 -3.64 -1.57
CA GLU A 82 4.97 -4.51 -2.13
C GLU A 82 5.17 -4.24 -3.63
N ALA A 83 4.10 -3.84 -4.33
CA ALA A 83 4.14 -3.41 -5.73
C ALA A 83 5.01 -2.16 -5.99
N LEU A 84 5.24 -1.32 -4.97
CA LEU A 84 6.05 -0.09 -5.05
C LEU A 84 7.52 -0.28 -4.67
N GLU A 85 7.84 -1.28 -3.85
CA GLU A 85 9.24 -1.53 -3.46
C GLU A 85 10.04 -2.25 -4.56
N ASP A 86 9.37 -2.96 -5.47
CA ASP A 86 10.03 -3.65 -6.58
C ASP A 86 10.67 -2.70 -7.60
N GLU A 87 10.05 -1.54 -7.91
CA GLU A 87 10.65 -0.52 -8.80
C GLU A 87 11.94 0.09 -8.24
N ALA A 88 12.04 0.20 -6.91
CA ALA A 88 13.23 0.73 -6.24
C ALA A 88 14.39 -0.29 -6.24
N ARG A 89 14.11 -1.59 -6.35
CA ARG A 89 15.12 -2.65 -6.45
C ARG A 89 15.57 -2.91 -7.89
N GLU A 90 14.72 -2.72 -8.89
CA GLU A 90 15.06 -2.91 -10.31
C GLU A 90 15.91 -1.76 -10.90
N SER A 91 16.05 -0.65 -10.18
CA SER A 91 16.86 0.52 -10.58
C SER A 91 18.29 0.52 -10.02
N ALA A 92 18.75 -0.57 -9.38
CA ALA A 92 20.08 -0.73 -8.81
C ALA A 92 20.85 -1.88 -9.47
#